data_AF-A0A2D8C8D8-F1
#
_entry.id   AF-A0A2D8C8D8-F1
#
_cell.length_a   1.000
_cell.length_b   1.000
_cell.length_c   1.000
_cell.angle_alpha   90.00
_cell.angle_beta   90.00
_cell.angle_gamma   90.00
#
_symmetry.space_group_name_H-M   'P 1'
#
loop_
_entity.id
_entity.type
_entity.pdbx_description
1 polymer ?
#
loop_
_entity_poly.entity_id
_entity_poly.type
_entity_poly.pdbx_seq_one_letter_code
_entity_poly.pdbx_strand_id
1 'polypeptide(L)'
;MTKRFQLKAQRIFSEDLRRQIVGQIERKELTVLQAVREYGIGGKQTVYTWLYKYSTTLKKGTRMVMEKDSQDNRVQVLKSRIKELEAALGRKSLEADLYRIIVEQASDEFRVDLKKSFGDPASKSQKK
;
A
#
# COMPACT_ATOMS: atom_id res chain seq x y z
N MET A 1 -31.54 28.63 -31.74
CA MET A 1 -30.06 28.67 -31.64
C MET A 1 -29.48 27.41 -32.25
N THR A 2 -28.88 27.51 -33.44
CA THR A 2 -28.25 26.38 -34.15
C THR A 2 -26.90 26.04 -33.51
N LYS A 3 -26.78 24.87 -32.88
CA LYS A 3 -25.50 24.36 -32.36
C LYS A 3 -24.55 24.11 -33.55
N ARG A 4 -23.48 24.89 -33.66
CA ARG A 4 -22.38 24.62 -34.58
C ARG A 4 -21.65 23.35 -34.13
N PHE A 5 -21.74 22.29 -34.91
CA PHE A 5 -20.93 21.09 -34.73
C PHE A 5 -19.49 21.38 -35.18
N GLN A 6 -18.66 21.83 -34.25
CA GLN A 6 -17.22 21.95 -34.47
C GLN A 6 -16.62 20.54 -34.47
N LEU A 7 -16.11 20.09 -35.63
CA LEU A 7 -15.38 18.83 -35.75
C LEU A 7 -14.09 18.96 -34.91
N LYS A 8 -13.97 18.16 -33.84
CA LYS A 8 -12.73 18.09 -33.06
C LYS A 8 -11.62 17.49 -33.94
N ALA A 9 -10.46 18.14 -33.93
CA ALA A 9 -9.26 17.61 -34.57
C ALA A 9 -8.94 16.21 -34.02
N GLN A 10 -8.75 15.24 -34.91
CA GLN A 10 -8.35 13.88 -34.55
C GLN A 10 -6.89 13.92 -34.08
N ARG A 11 -6.63 13.50 -32.84
CA ARG A 11 -5.26 13.31 -32.36
C ARG A 11 -4.70 12.02 -32.92
N ILE A 12 -3.60 12.12 -33.66
CA ILE A 12 -2.89 10.98 -34.21
C ILE A 12 -1.76 10.62 -33.24
N PHE A 13 -1.76 9.39 -32.74
CA PHE A 13 -0.73 8.86 -31.85
C PHE A 13 0.27 8.02 -32.66
N SER A 14 1.58 8.19 -32.45
CA SER A 14 2.62 7.35 -33.05
C SER A 14 2.53 5.90 -32.55
N GLU A 15 3.08 4.94 -33.30
CA GLU A 15 3.13 3.52 -32.86
C GLU A 15 3.86 3.36 -31.52
N ASP A 16 4.99 4.04 -31.34
CA ASP A 16 5.80 3.93 -30.11
C ASP A 16 5.02 4.40 -28.88
N LEU A 17 4.30 5.53 -29.01
CA LEU A 17 3.48 6.05 -27.91
C LEU A 17 2.33 5.10 -27.57
N ARG A 18 1.71 4.46 -28.58
CA ARG A 18 0.68 3.44 -28.34
C ARG A 18 1.24 2.24 -27.58
N ARG A 19 2.43 1.77 -27.95
CA ARG A 19 3.11 0.65 -27.28
C ARG A 19 3.50 1.02 -25.85
N GLN A 20 4.00 2.24 -25.62
CA GLN A 20 4.33 2.73 -24.29
C GLN A 20 3.10 2.77 -23.38
N ILE A 21 1.97 3.33 -23.86
CA ILE A 21 0.71 3.39 -23.11
C ILE A 21 0.21 1.98 -22.79
N VAL A 22 0.25 1.06 -23.75
CA VAL A 22 -0.14 -0.35 -23.52
C VAL A 22 0.76 -1.01 -22.47
N GLY A 23 2.08 -0.79 -22.52
CA GLY A 23 3.00 -1.32 -21.53
C GLY A 23 2.76 -0.78 -20.11
N GLN A 24 2.43 0.50 -19.96
CA GLN A 24 2.03 1.09 -18.66
C GLN A 24 0.74 0.45 -18.12
N ILE A 25 -0.21 0.14 -19.00
CA ILE A 25 -1.46 -0.54 -18.62
C ILE A 25 -1.19 -1.99 -18.22
N GLU A 26 -0.34 -2.72 -18.95
CA GLU A 26 0.05 -4.10 -18.61
C GLU A 26 0.76 -4.20 -17.26
N ARG A 27 1.62 -3.21 -16.93
CA ARG A 27 2.28 -3.11 -15.62
C ARG A 27 1.35 -2.64 -14.48
N LYS A 28 0.07 -2.39 -14.78
CA LYS A 28 -0.93 -1.84 -13.84
C LYS A 28 -0.54 -0.48 -13.24
N GLU A 29 0.33 0.27 -13.91
CA GLU A 29 0.72 1.63 -13.53
C GLU A 29 -0.42 2.61 -13.83
N LEU A 30 -1.14 2.39 -14.93
CA LEU A 30 -2.28 3.20 -15.35
C LEU A 30 -3.50 2.35 -15.66
N THR A 31 -4.66 2.82 -15.22
CA THR A 31 -5.95 2.26 -15.64
C THR A 31 -6.30 2.80 -17.03
N VAL A 32 -7.04 2.03 -17.84
CA VAL A 32 -7.57 2.47 -19.16
C VAL A 32 -8.23 3.85 -19.08
N LEU A 33 -8.99 4.12 -18.02
CA LEU A 33 -9.63 5.41 -17.75
C LEU A 33 -8.65 6.56 -17.48
N GLN A 34 -7.56 6.28 -16.78
CA GLN A 34 -6.52 7.26 -16.50
C GLN A 34 -5.73 7.58 -17.77
N ALA A 35 -5.34 6.55 -18.54
CA ALA A 35 -4.67 6.72 -19.82
C ALA A 35 -5.48 7.60 -20.80
N VAL A 36 -6.81 7.41 -20.84
CA VAL A 36 -7.69 8.26 -21.66
C VAL A 36 -7.64 9.73 -21.24
N ARG A 37 -7.60 10.01 -19.94
CA ARG A 37 -7.56 11.38 -19.41
C ARG A 37 -6.19 12.02 -19.57
N GLU A 38 -5.14 11.31 -19.19
CA GLU A 38 -3.76 11.82 -19.19
C GLU A 38 -3.24 12.10 -20.60
N TYR A 39 -3.42 11.13 -21.52
CA TYR A 39 -2.97 11.29 -22.90
C TYR A 39 -4.02 11.96 -23.80
N GLY A 40 -5.19 12.31 -23.25
CA GLY A 40 -6.30 12.95 -23.96
C GLY A 40 -6.80 12.13 -25.15
N ILE A 41 -6.94 10.82 -24.95
CA ILE A 41 -7.40 9.87 -25.98
C ILE A 41 -8.90 10.08 -26.19
N GLY A 42 -9.38 9.98 -27.42
CA GLY A 42 -10.79 10.22 -27.77
C GLY A 42 -11.78 9.31 -27.05
N GLY A 43 -11.34 8.15 -26.55
CA GLY A 43 -12.18 7.27 -25.73
C GLY A 43 -11.49 5.97 -25.33
N LYS A 44 -12.15 5.21 -24.44
CA LYS A 44 -11.64 3.92 -23.94
C LYS A 44 -11.52 2.87 -25.05
N GLN A 45 -12.41 2.92 -26.04
CA GLN A 45 -12.44 1.94 -27.13
C GLN A 45 -11.12 1.91 -27.90
N THR A 46 -10.54 3.08 -28.18
CA THR A 46 -9.24 3.20 -28.85
C THR A 46 -8.12 2.52 -28.06
N VAL A 47 -8.14 2.68 -26.74
CA VAL A 47 -7.17 2.03 -25.85
C VAL A 47 -7.33 0.52 -25.86
N TYR A 48 -8.57 0.00 -25.81
CA TYR A 48 -8.82 -1.43 -25.92
C TYR A 48 -8.36 -1.99 -27.28
N THR A 49 -8.56 -1.27 -28.38
CA THR A 49 -8.03 -1.66 -29.70
C THR A 49 -6.51 -1.75 -29.70
N TRP A 50 -5.82 -0.81 -29.06
CA TRP A 50 -4.36 -0.86 -28.90
C TRP A 50 -3.94 -2.01 -27.99
N LEU A 51 -4.67 -2.26 -26.91
CA LEU A 51 -4.44 -3.38 -26.00
C LEU A 51 -4.52 -4.70 -26.79
N TYR A 52 -5.55 -4.92 -27.60
CA TYR A 52 -5.64 -6.13 -28.42
C TYR A 52 -4.53 -6.27 -29.48
N LYS A 53 -4.01 -5.15 -29.99
CA LYS A 53 -2.99 -5.14 -31.05
C LYS A 53 -1.55 -5.26 -30.53
N TYR A 54 -1.25 -4.63 -29.40
CA TYR A 54 0.10 -4.47 -28.87
C TYR A 54 0.34 -5.19 -27.53
N SER A 55 -0.70 -5.63 -26.82
CA SER A 55 -0.53 -6.38 -25.57
C SER A 55 0.08 -7.74 -25.86
N THR A 56 1.11 -8.08 -25.09
CA THR A 56 1.77 -9.38 -25.15
C THR A 56 0.99 -10.42 -24.36
N THR A 57 0.31 -9.96 -23.29
CA THR A 57 -0.38 -10.82 -22.31
C THR A 57 -1.87 -11.00 -22.58
N LEU A 58 -2.52 -10.04 -23.23
CA LEU A 58 -3.97 -9.96 -23.43
C LEU A 58 -4.36 -10.28 -24.89
N LYS A 59 -3.81 -11.36 -25.46
CA LYS A 59 -4.29 -11.87 -26.75
C LYS A 59 -5.73 -12.37 -26.61
N LYS A 60 -6.54 -12.18 -27.66
CA LYS A 60 -7.95 -12.58 -27.76
C LYS A 60 -8.07 -14.08 -27.40
N GLY A 61 -8.52 -14.38 -26.18
CA GLY A 61 -8.60 -15.75 -25.65
C GLY A 61 -7.98 -15.94 -24.25
N THR A 62 -7.10 -15.05 -23.80
CA THR A 62 -6.56 -15.13 -22.43
C THR A 62 -7.55 -14.51 -21.46
N ARG A 63 -8.47 -15.34 -20.97
CA ARG A 63 -9.30 -15.03 -19.80
C ARG A 63 -8.34 -14.91 -18.61
N MET A 64 -7.88 -13.70 -18.29
CA MET A 64 -7.33 -13.43 -16.96
C MET A 64 -8.51 -13.53 -15.99
N VAL A 65 -8.81 -14.76 -15.56
CA VAL A 65 -9.64 -15.00 -14.39
C VAL A 65 -8.80 -14.49 -13.22
N MET A 66 -8.99 -13.23 -12.86
CA MET A 66 -8.60 -12.78 -11.54
C MET A 66 -9.59 -13.46 -10.59
N GLU A 67 -9.30 -14.71 -10.23
CA GLU A 67 -10.14 -15.51 -9.36
C GLU A 67 -10.36 -14.72 -8.06
N LYS A 68 -11.63 -14.56 -7.72
CA LYS A 68 -12.08 -13.97 -6.45
C LYS A 68 -11.40 -14.67 -5.26
N ASP A 69 -11.04 -15.94 -5.45
CA ASP A 69 -10.29 -16.79 -4.54
C ASP A 69 -8.92 -16.22 -4.13
N SER A 70 -8.25 -15.47 -5.00
CA SER A 70 -6.96 -14.83 -4.64
C SER A 70 -7.13 -13.66 -3.67
N GLN A 71 -8.24 -12.92 -3.77
CA GLN A 71 -8.56 -11.85 -2.83
C GLN A 71 -8.97 -12.42 -1.47
N ASP A 72 -9.83 -13.45 -1.46
CA ASP A 72 -10.27 -14.10 -0.22
C ASP A 72 -9.12 -14.78 0.51
N ASN A 73 -8.21 -15.45 -0.21
CA ASN A 73 -7.00 -16.03 0.39
C ASN A 73 -6.10 -14.96 0.99
N ARG A 74 -5.90 -13.82 0.32
CA ARG A 74 -5.09 -12.72 0.86
C ARG A 74 -5.72 -12.13 2.11
N VAL A 75 -7.05 -11.99 2.15
CA VAL A 75 -7.78 -11.52 3.33
C VAL A 75 -7.64 -12.50 4.49
N GLN A 76 -7.73 -13.82 4.24
CA GLN A 76 -7.57 -14.83 5.28
C GLN A 76 -6.14 -14.86 5.85
N VAL A 77 -5.12 -14.80 4.99
CA VAL A 77 -3.71 -14.73 5.41
C VAL A 77 -3.42 -13.46 6.22
N LEU A 78 -4.00 -12.33 5.83
CA LEU A 78 -3.85 -11.08 6.59
C LEU A 78 -4.55 -11.18 7.96
N LYS A 79 -5.74 -11.79 8.03
CA LYS A 79 -6.45 -12.02 9.30
C LYS A 79 -5.69 -12.95 10.24
N SER A 80 -5.13 -14.04 9.73
CA SER A 80 -4.31 -14.94 10.56
C SER A 80 -3.08 -14.22 11.10
N ARG A 81 -2.43 -13.39 10.28
CA ARG A 81 -1.28 -12.61 10.70
C ARG A 81 -1.63 -11.56 11.76
N ILE A 82 -2.76 -10.89 11.63
CA ILE A 82 -3.26 -9.94 12.65
C ILE A 82 -3.46 -10.68 13.98
N LYS A 83 -4.13 -11.83 13.97
CA LYS A 83 -4.37 -12.64 15.17
C LYS A 83 -3.06 -13.07 15.86
N GLU A 84 -2.06 -13.50 15.10
CA GLU A 84 -0.74 -13.84 15.64
C GLU A 84 -0.04 -12.65 16.30
N LEU A 85 -0.10 -11.48 15.64
CA LEU A 85 0.52 -10.26 16.14
C LEU A 85 -0.18 -9.74 17.39
N GLU A 86 -1.51 -9.75 17.43
CA GLU A 86 -2.29 -9.39 18.62
C GLU A 86 -1.96 -10.30 19.80
N ALA A 87 -1.86 -11.62 19.58
CA ALA A 87 -1.47 -12.57 20.62
C ALA A 87 -0.02 -12.37 21.10
N ALA A 88 0.91 -12.01 20.21
CA ALA A 88 2.28 -11.67 20.60
C ALA A 88 2.35 -10.36 21.40
N LEU A 89 1.58 -9.35 21.00
CA LEU A 89 1.49 -8.08 21.70
C LEU A 89 0.89 -8.24 23.10
N GLY A 90 -0.19 -9.02 23.23
CA GLY A 90 -0.83 -9.31 24.52
C GLY A 90 0.12 -9.99 25.51
N ARG A 91 0.91 -10.99 25.05
CA ARG A 91 1.94 -11.63 25.87
C ARG A 91 2.98 -10.64 26.40
N LYS A 92 3.47 -9.75 25.52
CA LYS A 92 4.44 -8.71 25.91
C LYS A 92 3.85 -7.67 26.86
N SER A 93 2.58 -7.30 26.70
CA SER A 93 1.91 -6.37 27.61
C SER A 93 1.82 -6.95 29.01
N LEU A 94 1.38 -8.20 29.14
CA LEU A 94 1.30 -8.90 30.43
C LEU A 94 2.67 -9.01 31.12
N GLU A 95 3.72 -9.33 30.36
CA GLU A 95 5.08 -9.39 30.88
C GLU A 95 5.57 -8.02 31.39
N ALA A 96 5.31 -6.95 30.62
CA ALA A 96 5.64 -5.59 31.05
C ALA A 96 4.86 -5.18 32.31
N ASP A 97 3.58 -5.54 32.42
CA ASP A 97 2.76 -5.23 33.59
C ASP A 97 3.22 -6.02 34.81
N LEU A 98 3.59 -7.29 34.66
CA LEU A 98 4.21 -8.08 35.72
C LEU A 98 5.50 -7.43 36.22
N TYR A 99 6.39 -7.01 35.32
CA TYR A 99 7.63 -6.33 35.71
C TYR A 99 7.38 -5.02 36.44
N ARG A 100 6.36 -4.24 36.04
CA ARG A 100 5.96 -3.03 36.76
C ARG A 100 5.51 -3.34 38.19
N ILE A 101 4.67 -4.35 38.35
CA ILE A 101 4.17 -4.79 39.67
C ILE A 101 5.33 -5.24 40.56
N ILE A 102 6.26 -6.03 40.03
CA ILE A 102 7.44 -6.48 40.78
C ILE A 102 8.29 -5.29 41.25
N VAL A 103 8.54 -4.32 40.36
CA VAL A 103 9.32 -3.12 40.70
C VAL A 103 8.61 -2.28 41.76
N GLU A 104 7.29 -2.16 41.69
CA GLU A 104 6.50 -1.41 42.68
C GLU A 104 6.54 -2.11 44.05
N GLN A 105 6.27 -3.41 44.09
CA GLN A 105 6.33 -4.18 45.34
C GLN A 105 7.73 -4.15 45.98
N ALA A 106 8.79 -4.27 45.17
CA ALA A 106 10.15 -4.17 45.66
C ALA A 106 10.48 -2.76 46.16
N SER A 107 9.96 -1.71 45.50
CA SER A 107 10.17 -0.33 45.96
C SER A 107 9.50 -0.09 47.33
N ASP A 108 8.32 -0.66 47.53
CA ASP A 108 7.58 -0.58 48.78
C ASP A 108 8.28 -1.35 49.92
N GLU A 109 8.79 -2.55 49.63
CA GLU A 109 9.48 -3.40 50.60
C GLU A 109 10.84 -2.82 51.02
N PHE A 110 11.64 -2.35 50.06
CA PHE A 110 12.97 -1.78 50.34
C PHE A 110 12.92 -0.30 50.74
N ARG A 111 11.76 0.37 50.68
CA ARG A 111 11.58 1.83 50.90
C ARG A 111 12.54 2.69 50.07
N VAL A 112 12.95 2.18 48.91
CA VAL A 112 13.82 2.86 47.94
C VAL A 112 13.05 2.97 46.64
N ASP A 113 13.00 4.17 46.04
CA ASP A 113 12.44 4.35 44.71
C ASP A 113 13.37 3.71 43.67
N LEU A 114 13.11 2.44 43.35
CA LEU A 114 13.91 1.67 42.42
C LEU A 114 13.81 2.24 41.00
N LYS A 115 12.74 2.97 40.65
CA LYS A 115 12.64 3.65 39.34
C LYS A 115 13.67 4.79 39.21
N LYS A 116 14.17 5.36 40.32
CA LYS A 116 15.12 6.49 40.33
C LYS A 116 16.55 6.12 40.73
N SER A 117 16.76 4.98 41.39
CA SER A 117 18.07 4.66 41.99
C SER A 117 19.06 3.98 41.03
N PHE A 118 18.62 3.54 39.84
CA PHE A 118 19.48 2.88 38.84
C PHE A 118 19.87 3.77 37.65
N GLY A 119 19.60 5.08 37.70
CA GLY A 119 20.13 6.01 36.71
C GLY A 119 21.60 6.30 36.97
N ASP A 120 22.44 6.29 35.92
CA ASP A 120 23.83 6.75 36.02
C ASP A 120 23.89 8.11 36.75
N PRO A 121 24.80 8.31 37.71
CA PRO A 121 24.90 9.58 38.40
C PRO A 121 25.11 10.68 37.37
N ALA A 122 24.20 11.65 37.33
CA ALA A 122 24.30 12.79 36.43
C ALA A 122 25.70 13.40 36.58
N SER A 123 26.48 13.35 35.49
CA SER A 123 27.82 13.93 35.43
C SER A 123 27.75 15.35 35.96
N LYS A 124 28.39 15.59 37.11
CA LYS A 124 28.48 16.94 37.68
C LYS A 124 29.32 17.76 36.70
N SER A 125 28.64 18.57 35.89
CA SER A 125 29.27 19.63 35.12
C SER A 125 30.06 20.51 36.08
N GLN A 126 31.40 20.42 36.01
CA GLN A 126 32.30 21.25 36.80
C GLN A 126 32.06 22.70 36.40
N LYS A 127 31.45 23.49 37.30
CA LYS A 127 31.37 24.94 37.13
C LYS A 127 32.79 25.52 37.25
N LYS A 128 33.11 26.34 36.25
CA LYS A 128 34.34 27.09 36.06
C LYS A 128 34.49 28.20 37.11
#